data_AF-A0A926ZYT9-F1
#
_entry.id   AF-A0A926ZYT9-F1
#
_cell.length_a   1.000
_cell.length_b   1.000
_cell.length_c   1.000
_cell.angle_alpha   90.00
_cell.angle_beta   90.00
_cell.angle_gamma   90.00
#
_symmetry.space_group_name_H-M   'P 1'
#
loop_
_entity.id
_entity.type
_entity.pdbx_description
1 polymer ?
#
loop_
_entity_poly.entity_id
_entity_poly.type
_entity_poly.pdbx_seq_one_letter_code
_entity_poly.pdbx_strand_id
1 'polypeptide(L)' 'MSENTNCEKLATVLNTASQQGKAGFVKMVWDNQSADVQSQLRPLLSAEALQALDAASAP' A
#
# COMPACT_ATOMS: atom_id res chain seq x y z
N MET A 1 19.17 13.89 7.94
CA MET A 1 18.42 13.76 6.68
C MET A 1 17.19 12.95 7.02
N SER A 2 16.05 13.60 7.22
CA SER A 2 14.79 12.88 7.43
C SER A 2 14.44 12.27 6.10
N GLU A 3 14.66 10.96 5.96
CA GLU A 3 14.06 10.14 4.93
C GLU A 3 12.55 10.25 5.14
N ASN A 4 11.98 11.31 4.56
CA ASN A 4 10.56 11.59 4.58
C ASN A 4 9.97 10.56 3.62
N THR A 5 9.76 9.35 4.13
CA THR A 5 9.16 8.24 3.38
C THR A 5 7.94 8.80 2.69
N ASN A 6 8.06 8.97 1.38
CA ASN A 6 7.13 9.79 0.63
C ASN A 6 5.86 8.95 0.42
N CYS A 7 4.99 8.96 1.42
CA CYS A 7 3.79 8.14 1.50
C CYS A 7 2.88 8.36 0.28
N GLU A 8 2.90 9.56 -0.31
CA GLU A 8 2.22 9.88 -1.56
C GLU A 8 2.74 9.08 -2.76
N LYS A 9 4.07 8.91 -2.85
CA LYS A 9 4.69 8.09 -3.91
C LYS A 9 4.40 6.61 -3.69
N LEU A 10 4.49 6.13 -2.45
CA LEU A 10 4.14 4.75 -2.13
C LEU A 10 2.66 4.49 -2.41
N ALA A 11 1.76 5.42 -2.06
CA ALA A 11 0.34 5.32 -2.33
C ALA A 11 0.09 5.22 -3.84
N THR A 12 0.75 6.07 -4.62
CA THR A 12 0.67 6.03 -6.09
C THR A 12 1.09 4.66 -6.64
N VAL A 13 2.20 4.09 -6.14
CA VAL A 13 2.68 2.77 -6.56
C VAL A 13 1.69 1.67 -6.18
N LEU A 14 1.17 1.67 -4.95
CA LEU A 14 0.22 0.67 -4.46
C LEU A 14 -1.12 0.75 -5.21
N ASN A 15 -1.62 1.96 -5.43
CA ASN A 15 -2.84 2.21 -6.21
C ASN A 15 -2.65 1.69 -7.64
N THR A 16 -1.55 2.05 -8.30
CA THR A 16 -1.24 1.59 -9.66
C THR A 16 -1.09 0.07 -9.72
N ALA A 17 -0.40 -0.54 -8.76
CA ALA A 17 -0.20 -1.98 -8.71
C ALA A 17 -1.51 -2.74 -8.46
N SER A 18 -2.40 -2.20 -7.63
CA SER A 18 -3.74 -2.77 -7.40
C SER A 18 -4.59 -2.75 -8.67
N GLN A 19 -4.55 -1.67 -9.45
CA GLN A 19 -5.25 -1.55 -10.73
C GLN A 19 -4.72 -2.52 -11.80
N GLN A 20 -3.45 -2.90 -11.71
CA GLN A 20 -2.85 -3.94 -12.57
C GLN A 20 -3.13 -5.37 -12.08
N GLY A 21 -3.94 -5.55 -11.02
CA GLY A 21 -4.22 -6.86 -10.44
C GLY A 21 -3.05 -7.45 -9.65
N LYS A 22 -2.02 -6.67 -9.33
CA LYS A 22 -0.82 -7.15 -8.60
C LYS A 22 -1.04 -7.13 -7.08
N ALA A 23 -2.11 -7.74 -6.61
CA ALA A 23 -2.48 -7.74 -5.19
C ALA A 23 -1.37 -8.30 -4.27
N GLY A 24 -0.64 -9.34 -4.72
CA GLY A 24 0.49 -9.88 -3.97
C GLY A 24 1.65 -8.89 -3.79
N PHE A 25 1.94 -8.08 -4.80
CA PHE A 25 2.95 -7.03 -4.71
C PHE A 25 2.50 -5.90 -3.77
N VAL A 26 1.23 -5.50 -3.88
CA VAL A 26 0.62 -4.50 -2.99
C VAL A 26 0.75 -4.93 -1.53
N LYS A 27 0.41 -6.19 -1.22
CA LYS A 27 0.56 -6.75 0.14
C LYS A 27 2.02 -6.82 0.57
N MET A 28 2.93 -7.29 -0.29
CA MET A 28 4.36 -7.39 0.04
C MET A 28 4.95 -6.02 0.41
N VAL A 29 4.67 -5.00 -0.40
CA VAL A 29 5.16 -3.65 -0.14
C VAL A 29 4.55 -3.10 1.14
N TRP A 30 3.25 -3.33 1.37
CA TRP A 30 2.54 -2.91 2.58
C TRP A 30 3.11 -3.54 3.86
N ASP A 31 3.33 -4.86 3.86
CA ASP A 31 3.85 -5.61 4.99
C ASP A 31 5.29 -5.19 5.35
N ASN A 32 6.07 -4.79 4.34
CA ASN A 32 7.41 -4.24 4.52
C ASN A 32 7.42 -2.79 5.06
N GLN A 33 6.26 -2.13 5.21
CA GLN A 33 6.19 -0.79 5.80
C GLN A 33 5.99 -0.87 7.32
N SER A 34 6.63 0.04 8.06
CA SER A 34 6.38 0.23 9.49
C SER A 34 4.93 0.66 9.75
N ALA A 35 4.41 0.36 10.94
CA ALA A 35 3.03 0.71 11.32
C ALA A 35 2.69 2.21 11.23
N ASP A 36 3.68 3.08 11.46
CA ASP A 36 3.56 4.53 11.27
C ASP A 36 3.31 4.88 9.80
N VAL A 37 4.15 4.34 8.91
CA VAL A 37 4.04 4.53 7.45
C VAL A 37 2.74 3.95 6.93
N GLN A 38 2.32 2.76 7.38
CA GLN A 38 1.01 2.18 7.04
C GLN A 38 -0.15 3.09 7.46
N SER A 39 -0.09 3.69 8.65
CA SER A 39 -1.12 4.62 9.13
C SER A 39 -1.20 5.89 8.27
N GLN A 40 -0.06 6.40 7.81
CA GLN A 40 0.01 7.54 6.89
C GLN A 40 -0.43 7.19 5.46
N LEU A 41 -0.15 5.96 5.00
CA LEU A 41 -0.50 5.48 3.67
C LEU A 41 -1.98 5.12 3.51
N ARG A 42 -2.58 4.53 4.54
CA ARG A 42 -3.97 4.04 4.51
C ARG A 42 -4.99 5.06 3.97
N PRO A 43 -4.99 6.35 4.37
CA PRO A 43 -5.91 7.34 3.82
C PRO A 43 -5.60 7.78 2.39
N LEU A 44 -4.39 7.50 1.88
CA LEU A 44 -3.95 7.84 0.52
C LEU A 44 -4.21 6.70 -0.48
N LEU A 45 -4.62 5.53 0.00
CA LEU A 45 -4.91 4.38 -0.84
C LEU A 45 -6.31 4.46 -1.47
N SER A 46 -6.39 4.03 -2.72
CA SER A 46 -7.65 3.84 -3.45
C SER A 46 -8.41 2.63 -2.89
N ALA A 47 -9.72 2.60 -3.17
CA ALA A 47 -10.57 1.47 -2.79
C ALA A 47 -10.07 0.12 -3.35
N GLU A 48 -9.52 0.11 -4.57
CA GLU A 48 -8.90 -1.10 -5.15
C GLU A 48 -7.65 -1.56 -4.38
N ALA A 49 -6.81 -0.64 -3.92
CA ALA A 49 -5.61 -0.98 -3.15
C ALA A 49 -5.98 -1.53 -1.77
N LEU A 50 -6.97 -0.92 -1.11
CA LEU A 50 -7.50 -1.42 0.16
C LEU A 50 -8.13 -2.81 -0.01
N GLN A 51 -8.90 -3.04 -1.08
CA GLN A 51 -9.45 -4.35 -1.40
C GLN A 51 -8.36 -5.38 -1.71
N ALA A 52 -7.30 -5.00 -2.43
CA ALA A 52 -6.18 -5.89 -2.70
C ALA A 52 -5.44 -6.30 -1.41
N LEU A 53 -5.33 -5.39 -0.43
CA LEU A 53 -4.76 -5.69 0.88
C LEU A 53 -5.65 -6.62 1.70
N ASP A 54 -6.97 -6.41 1.66
CA ASP A 54 -7.96 -7.24 2.36
C ASP A 54 -8.05 -8.65 1.76
N ALA A 55 -8.18 -8.75 0.44
CA ALA A 55 -8.23 -10.00 -0.30
C ALA A 55 -6.96 -10.84 -0.11
N ALA A 56 -5.80 -10.21 0.00
CA ALA A 56 -4.54 -10.90 0.26
C ALA A 56 -4.33 -11.25 1.75
N SER A 57 -5.21 -10.80 2.64
CA SER A 57 -5.21 -11.13 4.08
C SER A 57 -6.23 -12.21 4.45
N ALA A 58 -7.09 -12.60 3.51
CA ALA A 58 -7.94 -13.78 3.65
C ALA A 58 -7.09 -15.07 3.53
N PRO A 59 -7.26 -16.06 4.43
CA PRO A 59 -6.53 -17.32 4.43
C PRO A 59 -6.87 -18.23 3.24
#